data_AF-A0A946W5V7-F1
#
_entry.id   AF-A0A946W5V7-F1
#
_cell.length_a   1.000
_cell.length_b   1.000
_cell.length_c   1.000
_cell.angle_alpha   90.00
_cell.angle_beta   90.00
_cell.angle_gamma   90.00
#
_symmetry.space_group_name_H-M   'P 1'
#
loop_
_entity.id
_entity.type
_entity.pdbx_description
1 polymer ?
#
loop_
_entity_poly.entity_id
_entity_poly.type
_entity_poly.pdbx_seq_one_letter_code
_entity_poly.pdbx_strand_id
1 'polypeptide(L)'
;MRTVLTTYLFLIIMFFPMFGKTQLVTISGNITNSLSGKALDNVSIFESSLNIGTISNENGFFKLVLSQGTLEIKITNNGFNEFNQQIFLKNDTVLNVQLDPEVQNRVRHKKQSVLQANAKISKIIPGQKRDK
;
A
#
# COMPACT_ATOMS: atom_id res chain seq x y z
N MET A 1 50.71 24.24 -26.58
CA MET A 1 50.44 24.05 -25.13
C MET A 1 48.95 24.21 -24.80
N ARG A 2 48.31 25.34 -25.16
CA ARG A 2 46.87 25.57 -24.89
C ARG A 2 45.92 24.56 -25.56
N THR A 3 46.13 24.23 -26.84
CA THR A 3 45.29 23.29 -27.59
C THR A 3 45.40 21.85 -27.09
N VAL A 4 46.59 21.44 -26.67
CA VAL A 4 46.86 20.10 -26.12
C VAL A 4 46.15 19.89 -24.78
N LEU A 5 46.11 20.94 -23.94
CA LEU A 5 45.39 20.95 -22.68
C LEU A 5 43.87 20.85 -22.90
N THR A 6 43.33 21.60 -23.87
CA THR A 6 41.90 21.52 -24.20
C THR A 6 41.51 20.16 -24.80
N THR A 7 42.40 19.54 -25.58
CA THR A 7 42.17 18.18 -26.11
C THR A 7 42.13 17.14 -24.98
N TYR A 8 43.01 17.25 -23.98
CA TYR A 8 43.03 16.34 -22.82
C TYR A 8 41.78 16.50 -21.94
N LEU A 9 41.30 17.74 -21.76
CA LEU A 9 40.08 18.04 -21.01
C LEU A 9 38.82 17.45 -21.69
N PHE A 10 38.77 17.52 -23.02
CA PHE A 10 37.70 16.91 -23.81
C PHE A 10 37.68 15.38 -23.70
N LEU A 11 38.87 14.75 -23.66
CA LEU A 11 39.04 13.30 -23.55
C LEU A 11 38.60 12.77 -22.17
N ILE A 12 38.82 13.53 -21.09
CA ILE A 12 38.36 13.20 -19.73
C ILE A 12 36.84 13.26 -19.60
N ILE A 13 36.18 14.27 -20.18
CA ILE A 13 34.71 14.41 -20.15
C ILE A 13 34.03 13.32 -20.98
N MET A 14 34.64 12.91 -22.10
CA MET A 14 34.09 11.87 -22.97
C MET A 14 34.12 10.46 -22.34
N PHE A 15 35.07 10.21 -21.44
CA PHE A 15 35.19 8.94 -20.71
C PHE A 15 34.40 8.89 -19.39
N PHE A 16 33.69 9.96 -19.02
CA PHE A 16 33.11 10.09 -17.68
C PHE A 16 31.73 9.44 -17.42
N PRO A 17 30.90 8.97 -18.38
CA PRO A 17 29.62 8.39 -17.99
C PRO A 17 29.68 6.87 -17.94
N MET A 18 30.14 6.30 -16.82
CA MET A 18 29.72 4.97 -16.41
C MET A 18 29.43 4.97 -14.91
N PHE A 19 28.50 4.10 -14.50
CA PHE A 19 28.14 3.77 -13.12
C PHE A 19 26.96 4.55 -12.51
N GLY A 20 25.79 4.37 -13.13
CA GLY A 20 24.50 4.36 -12.43
C GLY A 20 23.71 3.12 -12.86
N LYS A 21 23.77 2.03 -12.09
CA LYS A 21 22.90 0.85 -12.30
C LYS A 21 21.73 0.97 -11.34
N THR A 22 20.66 1.65 -11.75
CA THR A 22 19.38 1.58 -11.03
C THR A 22 18.79 0.20 -11.29
N GLN A 23 18.75 -0.64 -10.26
CA GLN A 23 18.10 -1.95 -10.33
C GLN A 23 16.59 -1.75 -10.17
N LEU A 24 15.86 -2.00 -11.26
CA LEU A 24 14.40 -1.99 -11.27
C LEU A 24 13.88 -3.35 -10.82
N VAL A 25 12.80 -3.32 -10.04
CA VAL A 25 12.06 -4.48 -9.55
C VAL A 25 10.58 -4.24 -9.76
N THR A 26 9.82 -5.33 -9.85
CA THR A 26 8.38 -5.29 -10.07
C THR A 26 7.64 -5.67 -8.80
N ILE A 27 6.67 -4.84 -8.40
CA ILE A 27 5.60 -5.26 -7.51
C ILE A 27 4.35 -5.57 -8.33
N SER A 28 3.76 -6.74 -8.10
CA SER A 28 2.54 -7.18 -8.77
C SER A 28 1.59 -7.83 -7.79
N GLY A 29 0.33 -8.00 -8.14
CA GLY A 29 -0.60 -8.74 -7.30
C GLY A 29 -2.04 -8.41 -7.62
N ASN A 30 -2.93 -8.93 -6.78
CA ASN A 30 -4.37 -8.74 -6.91
C ASN A 30 -4.96 -8.02 -5.70
N ILE A 31 -5.92 -7.15 -5.98
CA ILE A 31 -6.69 -6.42 -4.97
C ILE A 31 -8.11 -6.97 -4.94
N THR A 32 -8.56 -7.36 -3.76
CA THR A 32 -9.87 -7.98 -3.55
C THR A 32 -10.62 -7.33 -2.40
N ASN A 33 -11.94 -7.46 -2.41
CA ASN A 33 -12.80 -7.05 -1.31
C ASN A 33 -12.73 -8.09 -0.18
N SER A 34 -12.41 -7.68 1.04
CA SER A 34 -12.28 -8.57 2.19
C SER A 34 -13.60 -9.30 2.56
N LEU A 35 -14.75 -8.74 2.22
CA LEU A 35 -16.06 -9.29 2.55
C LEU A 35 -16.60 -10.24 1.49
N SER A 36 -16.49 -9.86 0.22
CA SER A 36 -17.06 -10.62 -0.89
C SER A 36 -16.06 -11.54 -1.58
N GLY A 37 -14.75 -11.35 -1.35
CA GLY A 37 -13.67 -12.02 -2.08
C GLY A 37 -13.57 -11.62 -3.55
N LYS A 38 -14.39 -10.67 -4.02
CA LYS A 38 -14.37 -10.22 -5.41
C LYS A 38 -13.15 -9.34 -5.68
N ALA A 39 -12.62 -9.45 -6.90
CA ALA A 39 -11.62 -8.53 -7.40
C ALA A 39 -12.15 -7.09 -7.43
N LEU A 40 -11.25 -6.13 -7.23
CA LEU A 40 -11.55 -4.69 -7.26
C LEU A 40 -10.86 -4.04 -8.45
N ASP A 41 -11.67 -3.48 -9.33
CA ASP A 41 -11.25 -2.73 -10.50
C ASP A 41 -10.98 -1.26 -10.18
N ASN A 42 -10.18 -0.62 -11.02
CA ASN A 42 -9.90 0.81 -10.96
C ASN A 42 -9.41 1.28 -9.57
N VAL A 43 -8.64 0.44 -8.89
CA VAL A 43 -7.99 0.76 -7.60
C VAL A 43 -6.69 1.49 -7.88
N SER A 44 -6.44 2.59 -7.18
CA SER A 44 -5.20 3.35 -7.28
C SER A 44 -4.12 2.73 -6.40
N ILE A 45 -2.96 2.44 -6.96
CA ILE A 45 -1.76 1.98 -6.25
C ILE A 45 -0.68 3.04 -6.46
N PHE A 46 -0.23 3.67 -5.39
CA PHE A 46 0.68 4.80 -5.44
C PHE A 46 1.85 4.61 -4.48
N GLU A 47 3.05 4.93 -4.96
CA GLU A 47 4.26 4.99 -4.14
C GLU A 47 4.65 6.45 -3.92
N SER A 48 4.70 6.86 -2.65
CA SER A 48 4.83 8.27 -2.27
C SER A 48 6.23 8.85 -2.51
N SER A 49 7.28 8.06 -2.41
CA SER A 49 8.68 8.54 -2.46
C SER A 49 9.11 8.93 -3.87
N LEU A 50 8.67 8.16 -4.85
CA LEU A 50 9.01 8.26 -6.27
C LEU A 50 7.89 8.93 -7.08
N ASN A 51 6.73 9.20 -6.47
CA ASN A 51 5.54 9.76 -7.10
C ASN A 51 5.06 8.97 -8.33
N ILE A 52 5.14 7.65 -8.24
CA ILE A 52 4.74 6.74 -9.31
C ILE A 52 3.63 5.83 -8.84
N GLY A 53 2.70 5.54 -9.74
CA GLY A 53 1.54 4.72 -9.42
C GLY A 53 1.01 4.01 -10.65
N THR A 54 0.07 3.12 -10.39
CA THR A 54 -0.64 2.33 -11.39
C THR A 54 -2.09 2.16 -10.94
N ILE A 55 -2.93 1.62 -11.82
CA ILE A 55 -4.33 1.33 -11.54
C ILE A 55 -4.58 -0.16 -11.79
N SER A 56 -5.39 -0.81 -10.94
CA SER A 56 -5.77 -2.20 -11.15
C SER A 56 -6.69 -2.37 -12.36
N ASN A 57 -6.60 -3.52 -13.02
CA ASN A 57 -7.51 -3.89 -14.10
C ASN A 57 -8.86 -4.43 -13.58
N GLU A 58 -9.76 -4.82 -14.48
CA GLU A 58 -11.07 -5.41 -14.18
C GLU A 58 -11.03 -6.67 -13.30
N ASN A 59 -9.91 -7.41 -13.33
CA ASN A 59 -9.68 -8.60 -12.51
C ASN A 59 -8.93 -8.27 -11.21
N GLY A 60 -8.76 -6.99 -10.89
CA GLY A 60 -8.05 -6.50 -9.72
C GLY A 60 -6.53 -6.71 -9.75
N PHE A 61 -5.98 -7.15 -10.88
CA PHE A 61 -4.54 -7.31 -11.06
C PHE A 61 -3.87 -5.95 -11.30
N PHE A 62 -2.71 -5.75 -10.68
CA PHE A 62 -1.87 -4.59 -10.88
C PHE A 62 -0.40 -4.98 -11.06
N LYS A 63 0.36 -4.09 -11.69
CA LYS A 63 1.82 -4.21 -11.85
C LYS A 63 2.43 -2.81 -11.80
N LEU A 64 3.46 -2.64 -10.99
CA LEU A 64 4.20 -1.40 -10.83
C LEU A 64 5.70 -1.69 -10.78
N VAL A 65 6.48 -0.95 -11.58
CA VAL A 65 7.93 -1.12 -11.66
C VAL A 65 8.60 0.01 -10.89
N LEU A 66 9.46 -0.35 -9.94
CA LEU A 66 10.03 0.53 -8.92
C LEU A 66 11.54 0.29 -8.81
N SER A 67 12.28 1.27 -8.29
CA SER A 67 13.68 1.04 -7.89
C SER A 67 13.71 0.23 -6.58
N GLN A 68 14.74 -0.60 -6.39
CA GLN A 68 14.95 -1.29 -5.12
C GLN A 68 15.09 -0.29 -3.95
N GLY A 69 14.62 -0.69 -2.77
CA GLY A 69 14.72 0.11 -1.55
C GLY A 69 13.49 -0.01 -0.65
N THR A 70 13.44 0.84 0.37
CA THR A 70 12.26 0.99 1.25
C THR A 70 11.28 1.94 0.58
N LEU A 71 10.06 1.46 0.30
CA LEU A 71 9.01 2.21 -0.37
C LEU A 71 7.73 2.21 0.46
N GLU A 72 6.92 3.25 0.31
CA GLU A 72 5.62 3.37 0.98
C GLU A 72 4.51 3.18 -0.06
N ILE A 73 3.86 2.03 -0.02
CA ILE A 73 2.80 1.67 -0.95
C ILE A 73 1.45 2.04 -0.33
N LYS A 74 0.77 2.98 -0.99
CA LYS A 74 -0.58 3.40 -0.67
C LYS A 74 -1.56 2.87 -1.71
N ILE A 75 -2.63 2.23 -1.25
CA ILE A 75 -3.69 1.70 -2.09
C ILE A 75 -5.01 2.36 -1.69
N THR A 76 -5.67 3.00 -2.65
CA THR A 76 -6.92 3.75 -2.42
C THR A 76 -7.98 3.41 -3.46
N ASN A 77 -9.23 3.31 -3.02
CA ASN A 77 -10.40 3.13 -3.86
C ASN A 77 -11.62 3.71 -3.18
N ASN A 78 -12.59 4.16 -3.97
CA ASN A 78 -13.78 4.83 -3.45
C ASN A 78 -14.65 3.84 -2.66
N GLY A 79 -14.94 4.17 -1.39
CA GLY A 79 -15.78 3.34 -0.52
C GLY A 79 -15.03 2.22 0.20
N PHE A 80 -13.69 2.19 0.10
CA PHE A 80 -12.82 1.28 0.84
C PHE A 80 -11.85 2.07 1.72
N ASN A 81 -11.44 1.46 2.83
CA ASN A 81 -10.42 2.05 3.68
C ASN A 81 -9.07 2.03 2.95
N GLU A 82 -8.32 3.12 3.11
CA GLU A 82 -6.97 3.19 2.56
C GLU A 82 -6.07 2.12 3.19
N PHE A 83 -5.27 1.48 2.36
CA PHE A 83 -4.22 0.58 2.80
C PHE A 83 -2.88 1.27 2.60
N ASN A 84 -2.07 1.34 3.65
CA ASN A 84 -0.73 1.92 3.60
C ASN A 84 0.27 0.96 4.24
N GLN A 85 1.30 0.58 3.50
CA GLN A 85 2.35 -0.31 3.99
C GLN A 85 3.72 0.09 3.48
N GLN A 86 4.67 0.17 4.40
CA GLN A 86 6.09 0.28 4.08
C GLN A 86 6.67 -1.11 3.79
N ILE A 87 7.34 -1.27 2.64
CA ILE A 87 7.92 -2.53 2.18
C ILE A 87 9.35 -2.30 1.71
N PHE A 88 10.26 -3.21 2.05
CA PHE A 88 11.62 -3.23 1.51
C PHE A 88 11.69 -4.14 0.29
N LEU A 89 11.78 -3.53 -0.90
CA LEU A 89 11.83 -4.20 -2.20
C LEU A 89 13.27 -4.46 -2.62
N LYS A 90 13.67 -5.73 -2.56
CA LYS A 90 14.98 -6.20 -3.06
C LYS A 90 14.86 -6.92 -4.41
N ASN A 91 13.75 -7.63 -4.64
CA ASN A 91 13.49 -8.41 -5.84
C ASN A 91 12.04 -8.21 -6.27
N ASP A 92 11.67 -8.78 -7.41
CA ASP A 92 10.28 -8.89 -7.82
C ASP A 92 9.43 -9.53 -6.70
N THR A 93 8.32 -8.89 -6.36
CA THR A 93 7.51 -9.22 -5.19
C THR A 93 6.03 -9.27 -5.57
N VAL A 94 5.32 -10.27 -5.05
CA VAL A 94 3.86 -10.38 -5.20
C VAL A 94 3.19 -9.90 -3.92
N LEU A 95 2.34 -8.88 -4.04
CA LEU A 95 1.57 -8.27 -2.95
C LEU A 95 0.08 -8.38 -3.25
N ASN A 96 -0.59 -9.33 -2.59
CA ASN A 96 -2.04 -9.45 -2.65
C ASN A 96 -2.66 -8.70 -1.47
N VAL A 97 -3.64 -7.85 -1.74
CA VAL A 97 -4.26 -6.97 -0.73
C VAL A 97 -5.77 -7.20 -0.70
N GLN A 98 -6.30 -7.30 0.51
CA GLN A 98 -7.73 -7.29 0.77
C GLN A 98 -8.12 -5.94 1.34
N LEU A 99 -8.96 -5.19 0.62
CA LEU A 99 -9.48 -3.92 1.10
C LEU A 99 -10.79 -4.12 1.85
N ASP A 100 -10.87 -3.49 3.02
CA ASP A 100 -12.09 -3.45 3.83
C ASP A 100 -13.01 -2.32 3.34
N PRO A 101 -14.30 -2.58 3.08
CA PRO A 101 -15.26 -1.52 2.79
C PRO A 101 -15.43 -0.57 3.98
N GLU A 102 -15.47 0.75 3.74
CA GLU A 102 -15.60 1.76 4.79
C GLU A 102 -16.88 1.59 5.62
N VAL A 103 -17.99 1.28 4.94
CA VAL A 103 -19.32 1.12 5.55
C VAL A 103 -19.27 0.07 6.67
N GLN A 104 -18.50 -1.01 6.48
CA GLN A 104 -18.43 -2.09 7.44
C GLN A 104 -17.66 -1.70 8.71
N ASN A 105 -16.60 -0.90 8.60
CA ASN A 105 -15.90 -0.41 9.78
C ASN A 105 -16.80 0.45 10.65
N ARG A 106 -17.65 1.30 10.05
CA ARG A 106 -18.66 2.07 10.78
C ARG A 106 -19.65 1.17 11.54
N VAL A 107 -20.08 0.06 10.92
CA VAL A 107 -20.97 -0.92 11.58
C VAL A 107 -20.27 -1.65 12.72
N ARG A 108 -18.99 -2.06 12.55
CA ARG A 108 -18.21 -2.72 13.61
C ARG A 108 -18.05 -1.81 14.83
N HIS A 109 -17.67 -0.55 14.63
CA HIS A 109 -17.55 0.42 15.72
C HIS A 109 -18.89 0.67 16.44
N LYS A 110 -20.01 0.73 15.71
CA LYS A 110 -21.35 0.89 16.31
C LYS A 110 -21.80 -0.36 17.07
N LYS A 111 -21.54 -1.56 16.55
CA LYS A 111 -21.89 -2.82 17.23
C LYS A 111 -21.08 -2.97 18.52
N GLN A 112 -19.80 -2.58 18.49
CA GLN A 112 -18.91 -2.70 19.64
C GLN A 112 -19.23 -1.69 20.75
N SER A 113 -19.63 -0.46 20.41
CA SER A 113 -20.10 0.51 21.42
C SER A 113 -21.40 0.06 22.10
N VAL A 114 -22.33 -0.54 21.36
CA VAL A 114 -23.58 -1.10 21.92
C VAL A 114 -23.28 -2.31 22.82
N LEU A 115 -22.38 -3.22 22.39
CA LEU A 115 -21.97 -4.38 23.20
C LEU A 115 -21.29 -3.95 24.50
N GLN A 116 -20.43 -2.93 24.45
CA GLN A 116 -19.77 -2.39 25.64
C GLN A 116 -20.76 -1.68 26.58
N ALA A 117 -21.70 -0.91 26.03
CA ALA A 117 -22.77 -0.30 26.82
C ALA A 117 -23.62 -1.37 27.52
N ASN A 118 -24.02 -2.42 26.80
CA ASN A 118 -24.80 -3.53 27.34
C ASN A 118 -24.03 -4.35 28.39
N ALA A 119 -22.74 -4.60 28.19
CA ALA A 119 -21.89 -5.28 29.17
C ALA A 119 -21.62 -4.44 30.44
N LYS A 120 -21.71 -3.11 30.34
CA LYS A 120 -21.60 -2.20 31.50
C LYS A 120 -22.93 -2.15 32.27
N ILE A 121 -24.07 -2.15 31.56
CA ILE A 121 -25.41 -2.21 32.16
C ILE A 121 -25.61 -3.53 32.92
N SER A 122 -25.16 -4.67 32.39
CA SER A 122 -25.30 -5.97 33.07
C SER A 122 -24.47 -6.09 34.35
N LYS A 123 -23.39 -5.32 34.49
CA LYS A 123 -22.60 -5.22 35.73
C LYS A 123 -23.23 -4.32 36.80
N ILE A 124 -24.16 -3.45 36.43
CA ILE A 124 -24.83 -2.49 37.33
C ILE A 124 -26.10 -3.09 37.96
N ILE A 125 -26.65 -4.18 37.40
CA ILE A 125 -27.76 -4.92 38.00
C ILE A 125 -27.20 -6.19 38.66
N PRO A 126 -26.73 -6.15 39.92
CA PRO A 126 -26.43 -7.37 40.66
C PRO A 126 -27.75 -8.12 40.85
N GLY A 127 -27.71 -9.43 40.62
CA GLY A 127 -28.90 -10.28 40.54
C GLY A 127 -29.92 -10.02 41.63
N GLN A 128 -31.11 -9.58 41.23
CA GLN A 128 -32.30 -9.79 42.04
C GLN A 128 -32.62 -11.28 41.95
N LYS A 129 -31.93 -12.06 42.79
CA LYS A 129 -32.23 -13.45 43.05
C LYS A 129 -33.64 -13.46 43.67
N ARG A 130 -34.63 -13.89 42.88
CA ARG A 130 -35.93 -14.30 43.40
C ARG A 130 -35.70 -15.53 44.29
N ASP A 131 -35.50 -15.31 45.58
CA ASP A 131 -35.65 -16.37 46.58
C ASP A 131 -37.03 -16.22 47.24
N LYS A 132 -37.89 -17.19 46.92
CA LYS A 132 -39.09 -17.71 47.60
C LYS A 132 -40.22 -16.74 47.98
#